data_AF-A0A429S1Y1-F1
#
_entry.id   AF-A0A429S1Y1-F1
#
_cell.length_a   1.000
_cell.length_b   1.000
_cell.length_c   1.000
_cell.angle_alpha   90.00
_cell.angle_beta   90.00
_cell.angle_gamma   90.00
#
_symmetry.space_group_name_H-M   'P 1'
#
loop_
_entity.id
_entity.type
_entity.pdbx_description
1 polymer ?
#
loop_
_entity_poly.entity_id
_entity_poly.type
_entity_poly.pdbx_seq_one_letter_code
_entity_poly.pdbx_strand_id
1 'polypeptide(L)'
;MNDLCIHTGKAAPDAAADRGWLLGHFKDPGDPRHSADVEIKWGVHPKGDARAQWTTGEERTALLVLISGRFRMEFPDRDVVLAEQGDYVVWGRGVDHSWYAEEESVVLTVRWPSVPGYRVDEPAATAERQG
;
A
#
# COMPACT_ATOMS: atom_id res chain seq x y z
N MET A 1 -27.42 -21.55 -3.78
CA MET A 1 -26.92 -20.16 -3.73
C MET A 1 -25.42 -20.28 -3.60
N ASN A 2 -24.68 -19.78 -4.58
CA ASN A 2 -23.27 -20.12 -4.76
C ASN A 2 -22.37 -19.42 -3.74
N ASP A 3 -21.69 -20.20 -2.90
CA ASP A 3 -20.44 -19.84 -2.22
C ASP A 3 -19.28 -19.55 -3.20
N LEU A 4 -19.52 -19.51 -4.52
CA LEU A 4 -18.48 -19.41 -5.56
C LEU A 4 -17.75 -18.06 -5.63
N CYS A 5 -18.07 -17.07 -4.79
CA CYS A 5 -17.42 -15.74 -4.81
C CYS A 5 -16.96 -15.26 -3.43
N ILE A 6 -16.79 -16.17 -2.46
CA ILE A 6 -16.30 -15.83 -1.12
C ILE A 6 -14.84 -16.26 -1.00
N HIS A 7 -13.95 -15.29 -0.78
CA HIS A 7 -12.56 -15.55 -0.42
C HIS A 7 -12.30 -15.13 1.02
N THR A 8 -11.60 -15.97 1.77
CA THR A 8 -11.09 -15.66 3.10
C THR A 8 -9.59 -15.89 3.15
N GLY A 9 -8.92 -15.12 3.99
CA GLY A 9 -7.46 -15.10 4.04
C GLY A 9 -6.95 -14.35 5.25
N LYS A 10 -5.63 -14.28 5.38
CA LYS A 10 -4.94 -13.52 6.41
C LYS A 10 -4.13 -12.42 5.73
N ALA A 11 -4.46 -11.17 6.02
CA ALA A 11 -3.90 -10.03 5.29
C ALA A 11 -2.37 -10.03 5.24
N ALA A 12 -1.68 -10.23 6.37
CA ALA A 12 -0.22 -10.22 6.41
C ALA A 12 0.46 -11.28 5.51
N PRO A 13 0.19 -12.60 5.65
CA PRO A 13 0.81 -13.59 4.77
C PRO A 13 0.34 -13.49 3.31
N ASP A 14 -0.94 -13.17 3.06
CA ASP A 14 -1.46 -13.06 1.69
C ASP A 14 -0.84 -11.87 0.95
N ALA A 15 -0.69 -10.74 1.64
CA ALA A 15 -0.03 -9.56 1.11
C ALA A 15 1.47 -9.82 0.90
N ALA A 16 2.17 -10.43 1.85
CA ALA A 16 3.59 -10.76 1.69
C ALA A 16 3.85 -11.64 0.46
N ALA A 17 2.95 -12.59 0.18
CA ALA A 17 3.02 -13.44 -1.01
C ALA A 17 2.80 -12.68 -2.35
N ASP A 18 2.24 -11.46 -2.31
CA ASP A 18 2.03 -10.62 -3.49
C ASP A 18 2.50 -9.17 -3.26
N ARG A 19 3.69 -8.98 -2.66
CA ARG A 19 4.36 -7.66 -2.52
C ARG A 19 3.49 -6.58 -1.85
N GLY A 20 2.69 -6.98 -0.88
CA GLY A 20 1.76 -6.14 -0.13
C GLY A 20 0.32 -6.15 -0.65
N TRP A 21 0.02 -6.73 -1.81
CA TRP A 21 -1.29 -6.57 -2.45
C TRP A 21 -2.32 -7.63 -2.05
N LEU A 22 -3.47 -7.16 -1.58
CA LEU A 22 -4.63 -8.00 -1.27
C LEU A 22 -5.59 -8.12 -2.45
N LEU A 23 -5.87 -7.02 -3.15
CA LEU A 23 -6.93 -6.92 -4.16
C LEU A 23 -6.53 -5.90 -5.23
N GLY A 24 -6.91 -6.14 -6.48
CA GLY A 24 -6.69 -5.21 -7.59
C GLY A 24 -6.67 -5.89 -8.96
N HIS A 25 -6.49 -5.10 -10.02
CA HIS A 25 -6.59 -5.55 -11.42
C HIS A 25 -5.61 -6.69 -11.76
N PHE A 26 -4.51 -6.78 -11.02
CA PHE A 26 -3.43 -7.73 -11.23
C PHE A 26 -3.69 -9.13 -10.64
N LYS A 27 -4.82 -9.35 -9.96
CA LYS A 27 -5.29 -10.69 -9.59
C LYS A 27 -5.91 -11.39 -10.80
N ASP A 28 -6.01 -12.71 -10.76
CA ASP A 28 -6.62 -13.49 -11.85
C ASP A 28 -8.10 -13.10 -12.04
N PRO A 29 -8.61 -12.95 -13.29
CA PRO A 29 -10.00 -12.52 -13.51
C PRO A 29 -11.09 -13.42 -12.91
N GLY A 30 -10.77 -14.67 -12.57
CA GLY A 30 -11.67 -15.59 -11.87
C GLY A 30 -11.57 -15.53 -10.34
N ASP A 31 -10.62 -14.77 -9.80
CA ASP A 31 -10.45 -14.56 -8.36
C ASP A 31 -11.37 -13.42 -7.90
N PRO A 32 -12.17 -13.58 -6.83
CA PRO A 32 -13.01 -12.50 -6.29
C PRO A 32 -12.22 -11.26 -5.83
N ARG A 33 -10.89 -11.35 -5.71
CA ARG A 33 -9.98 -10.24 -5.42
C ARG A 33 -9.52 -9.48 -6.69
N HIS A 34 -9.98 -9.86 -7.87
CA HIS A 34 -9.77 -9.09 -9.08
C HIS A 34 -10.74 -7.89 -9.12
N SER A 35 -10.21 -6.69 -9.36
CA SER A 35 -11.02 -5.47 -9.47
C SER A 35 -10.35 -4.46 -10.40
N ALA A 36 -11.13 -3.85 -11.29
CA ALA A 36 -10.70 -2.69 -12.07
C ALA A 36 -11.00 -1.35 -11.37
N ASP A 37 -11.79 -1.39 -10.29
CA ASP A 37 -12.28 -0.20 -9.60
C ASP A 37 -11.32 0.24 -8.50
N VAL A 38 -10.87 -0.70 -7.67
CA VAL A 38 -10.04 -0.42 -6.49
C VAL A 38 -8.90 -1.42 -6.38
N GLU A 39 -7.83 -1.00 -5.74
CA GLU A 39 -6.74 -1.85 -5.31
C GLU A 39 -6.42 -1.60 -3.85
N ILE A 40 -6.07 -2.68 -3.14
CA ILE A 40 -5.88 -2.66 -1.69
C ILE A 40 -4.51 -3.27 -1.37
N LYS A 41 -3.68 -2.49 -0.68
CA LYS A 41 -2.38 -2.91 -0.15
C LYS A 41 -2.44 -3.00 1.38
N TRP A 42 -1.89 -4.07 1.93
CA TRP A 42 -1.57 -4.22 3.34
C TRP A 42 -0.07 -4.00 3.53
N GLY A 43 0.30 -2.93 4.22
CA GLY A 43 1.69 -2.57 4.51
C GLY A 43 2.06 -2.92 5.95
N VAL A 44 3.20 -3.60 6.14
CA VAL A 44 3.82 -3.84 7.45
C VAL A 44 5.22 -3.26 7.37
N HIS A 45 5.50 -2.28 8.22
CA HIS A 45 6.71 -1.48 8.16
C HIS A 45 7.41 -1.50 9.53
N PRO A 46 8.68 -1.94 9.63
CA PRO A 46 9.42 -1.80 10.87
C PRO A 46 9.70 -0.32 11.17
N LYS A 47 10.02 -0.02 12.42
CA LYS A 47 10.44 1.34 12.80
C LYS A 47 11.64 1.79 11.98
N GLY A 48 11.55 3.01 11.45
CA GLY A 48 12.59 3.61 10.62
C GLY A 48 12.52 3.25 9.15
N ASP A 49 11.58 2.39 8.75
CA ASP A 49 11.34 2.10 7.34
C ASP A 49 10.84 3.34 6.60
N ALA A 50 11.24 3.46 5.33
CA ALA A 50 10.94 4.62 4.51
C ALA A 50 10.81 4.23 3.05
N ARG A 51 10.02 5.01 2.30
CA ARG A 51 9.96 4.83 0.86
C ARG A 51 11.32 5.19 0.23
N ALA A 52 11.89 4.27 -0.56
CA ALA A 52 13.17 4.50 -1.22
C ALA A 52 13.16 5.70 -2.18
N GLN A 53 12.01 5.96 -2.82
CA GLN A 53 11.81 7.04 -3.77
C GLN A 53 10.39 7.61 -3.64
N TRP A 54 10.28 8.92 -3.81
CA TRP A 54 9.00 9.61 -3.89
C TRP A 54 8.15 9.03 -5.03
N THR A 55 6.87 8.82 -4.77
CA THR A 55 5.90 8.59 -5.83
C THR A 55 5.62 9.92 -6.50
N THR A 56 5.79 9.98 -7.82
CA THR A 56 5.51 11.18 -8.61
C THR A 56 4.46 10.91 -9.67
N GLY A 57 3.60 11.90 -9.95
CA GLY A 57 2.62 11.82 -11.02
C GLY A 57 1.63 10.66 -10.88
N GLU A 58 1.20 10.34 -9.66
CA GLU A 58 0.27 9.23 -9.43
C GLU A 58 -1.08 9.50 -10.09
N GLU A 59 -1.53 8.57 -10.94
CA GLU A 59 -2.78 8.69 -11.68
C GLU A 59 -4.02 8.29 -10.87
N ARG A 60 -3.84 7.88 -9.61
CA ARG A 60 -4.89 7.41 -8.72
C ARG A 60 -5.13 8.38 -7.57
N THR A 61 -6.36 8.40 -7.10
CA THR A 61 -6.66 8.86 -5.75
C THR A 61 -6.33 7.72 -4.78
N ALA A 62 -5.83 8.07 -3.60
CA ALA A 62 -5.46 7.09 -2.59
C ALA A 62 -5.94 7.50 -1.19
N LEU A 63 -6.27 6.49 -0.40
CA LEU A 63 -6.57 6.55 1.03
C LEU A 63 -5.56 5.66 1.73
N LEU A 64 -4.95 6.14 2.80
CA LEU A 64 -4.18 5.31 3.74
C LEU A 64 -4.80 5.42 5.12
N VAL A 65 -5.05 4.28 5.76
CA VAL A 65 -5.58 4.15 7.12
C VAL A 65 -4.52 3.48 7.99
N LEU A 66 -4.24 4.06 9.16
CA LEU A 66 -3.40 3.46 10.18
C LEU A 66 -4.18 2.38 10.95
N ILE A 67 -3.67 1.16 10.92
CA ILE A 67 -4.23 0.03 11.70
C ILE A 67 -3.55 -0.03 13.08
N SER A 68 -2.23 0.14 13.12
CA SER A 68 -1.45 0.22 14.36
C SER A 68 -0.11 0.92 14.12
N GLY A 69 0.49 1.47 15.17
CA GLY A 69 1.80 2.10 15.14
C GLY A 69 1.71 3.62 15.00
N ARG A 70 2.69 4.21 14.29
CA ARG A 70 2.76 5.65 14.03
C ARG A 70 3.46 5.87 12.70
N PHE A 71 2.74 6.47 11.76
CA PHE A 71 3.15 6.52 10.36
C PHE A 71 3.03 7.94 9.82
N ARG A 72 4.09 8.43 9.17
CA ARG A 72 4.15 9.77 8.60
C ARG A 72 4.06 9.68 7.09
N MET A 73 3.04 10.31 6.53
CA MET A 73 2.95 10.61 5.10
C MET A 73 3.63 11.94 4.84
N GLU A 74 4.49 11.97 3.83
CA GLU A 74 5.23 13.16 3.41
C GLU A 74 4.65 13.64 2.08
N PHE A 75 4.27 14.91 2.01
CA PHE A 75 3.81 15.59 0.80
C PHE A 75 4.72 16.80 0.53
N PRO A 76 4.75 17.36 -0.69
CA PRO A 76 5.69 18.43 -1.03
C PRO A 76 5.65 19.63 -0.09
N ASP A 77 4.46 19.99 0.40
CA ASP A 77 4.25 21.19 1.22
C ASP A 77 4.08 20.90 2.72
N ARG A 78 3.89 19.63 3.11
CA ARG A 78 3.62 19.27 4.51
C ARG A 78 3.74 17.77 4.77
N ASP A 79 3.94 17.47 6.04
CA ASP A 79 3.76 16.12 6.56
C ASP A 79 2.38 15.94 7.20
N VAL A 80 1.92 14.70 7.21
CA VAL A 80 0.74 14.23 7.93
C VAL A 80 1.14 13.03 8.76
N VAL A 81 1.11 13.17 10.08
CA VAL A 81 1.38 12.06 11.00
C VAL A 81 0.06 11.42 11.42
N LEU A 82 -0.03 10.11 11.21
CA LEU A 82 -1.09 9.25 11.72
C LEU A 82 -0.56 8.61 13.01
N ALA A 83 -1.27 8.78 14.12
CA ALA A 83 -0.79 8.43 15.45
C ALA A 83 -1.77 7.57 16.26
N GLU A 84 -3.05 7.65 15.93
CA GLU A 84 -4.10 6.89 16.60
C GLU A 84 -4.71 5.87 15.63
N GLN A 85 -5.10 4.71 16.15
CA GLN A 85 -5.73 3.67 15.32
C GLN A 85 -6.96 4.25 14.60
N GLY A 86 -7.00 4.08 13.28
CA GLY A 86 -8.07 4.60 12.43
C GLY A 86 -7.79 5.98 11.85
N ASP A 87 -6.70 6.67 12.27
CA ASP A 87 -6.23 7.87 11.58
C ASP A 87 -6.02 7.58 10.10
N TYR A 88 -6.40 8.52 9.25
CA TYR A 88 -6.34 8.33 7.82
C TYR A 88 -6.01 9.62 7.07
N VAL A 89 -5.50 9.45 5.85
CA VAL A 89 -5.28 10.54 4.91
C VAL A 89 -5.70 10.12 3.52
N VAL A 90 -6.33 11.06 2.80
CA VAL A 90 -6.72 10.90 1.39
C VAL A 90 -5.98 11.94 0.57
N TRP A 91 -5.42 11.54 -0.56
CA TRP A 91 -4.82 12.45 -1.52
C TRP A 91 -5.25 12.12 -2.94
N GLY A 92 -5.40 13.19 -3.72
CA GLY A 92 -5.88 13.11 -5.10
C GLY A 92 -4.81 12.74 -6.10
N ARG A 93 -5.25 12.54 -7.34
CA ARG A 93 -4.40 12.33 -8.51
C ARG A 93 -3.38 13.46 -8.65
N GLY A 94 -2.16 13.11 -9.04
CA GLY A 94 -1.04 14.02 -9.25
C GLY A 94 -0.38 14.52 -7.96
N VAL A 95 -0.85 14.13 -6.78
CA VAL A 95 -0.19 14.49 -5.51
C VAL A 95 0.99 13.55 -5.27
N ASP A 96 2.19 14.11 -5.45
CA ASP A 96 3.44 13.46 -5.10
C ASP A 96 3.48 13.17 -3.60
N HIS A 97 4.08 12.04 -3.22
CA HIS A 97 4.13 11.63 -1.82
C HIS A 97 5.25 10.63 -1.52
N SER A 98 5.67 10.63 -0.27
CA SER A 98 6.57 9.65 0.33
C SER A 98 6.00 9.23 1.70
N TRP A 99 6.68 8.32 2.40
CA TRP A 99 6.29 7.89 3.74
C TRP A 99 7.48 7.45 4.59
N TYR A 100 7.28 7.53 5.90
CA TYR A 100 8.21 7.09 6.93
C TYR A 100 7.46 6.45 8.10
N ALA A 101 7.94 5.29 8.56
CA ALA A 101 7.41 4.61 9.74
C ALA A 101 8.14 5.09 11.00
N GLU A 102 7.51 5.97 11.80
CA GLU A 102 8.10 6.48 13.05
C GLU A 102 8.16 5.39 14.14
N GLU A 103 7.24 4.44 14.06
CA GLU A 103 7.19 3.21 14.86
C GLU A 103 6.89 2.01 13.96
N GLU A 104 7.03 0.79 14.49
CA GLU A 104 6.52 -0.39 13.79
C GLU A 104 5.02 -0.19 13.50
N SER A 105 4.66 -0.25 12.22
CA SER A 105 3.36 0.21 11.76
C SER A 105 2.72 -0.78 10.80
N VAL A 106 1.40 -0.88 10.91
CA VAL A 106 0.55 -1.58 9.97
C VAL A 106 -0.42 -0.58 9.37
N VAL A 107 -0.46 -0.53 8.04
CA VAL A 107 -1.29 0.41 7.29
C VAL A 107 -2.08 -0.31 6.20
N LEU A 108 -3.30 0.16 5.94
CA LEU A 108 -4.12 -0.26 4.81
C LEU A 108 -4.17 0.88 3.79
N THR A 109 -3.74 0.63 2.57
CA THR A 109 -3.85 1.61 1.48
C THR A 109 -4.89 1.15 0.47
N VAL A 110 -5.84 2.01 0.15
CA VAL A 110 -6.82 1.83 -0.94
C VAL A 110 -6.51 2.84 -2.02
N ARG A 111 -6.46 2.41 -3.29
CA ARG A 111 -6.26 3.33 -4.42
C ARG A 111 -7.30 3.07 -5.51
N TRP A 112 -7.68 4.11 -6.25
CA TRP A 112 -8.60 4.01 -7.36
C TRP A 112 -8.31 5.03 -8.47
N PRO A 113 -8.53 4.67 -9.75
CA PRO A 113 -8.96 3.34 -10.23
C PRO A 113 -7.85 2.27 -10.13
N SER A 114 -8.18 0.98 -10.22
CA SER A 114 -7.17 -0.07 -10.36
C SER A 114 -6.86 -0.30 -11.84
N VAL A 115 -5.71 0.21 -12.29
CA VAL A 115 -5.31 0.11 -13.71
C VAL A 115 -4.33 -1.03 -13.97
N PRO A 116 -4.39 -1.67 -15.16
CA PRO A 116 -3.41 -2.66 -15.58
C PRO A 116 -1.97 -2.11 -15.61
N GLY A 117 -0.98 -2.98 -15.44
CA GLY A 117 0.43 -2.66 -15.67
C GLY A 117 1.15 -1.93 -14.53
N TYR A 118 0.45 -1.52 -13.47
CA TYR A 118 1.08 -0.92 -12.30
C TYR A 118 1.42 -2.01 -11.27
N ARG A 119 2.61 -2.58 -11.41
CA ARG A 119 3.32 -3.26 -10.33
C ARG A 119 4.65 -2.53 -10.19
N VAL A 120 4.74 -1.62 -9.21
CA VAL A 120 6.03 -1.01 -8.88
C VAL A 120 6.86 -2.11 -8.23
N ASP A 121 7.87 -2.60 -8.94
CA ASP A 121 8.91 -3.40 -8.34
C ASP A 121 9.65 -2.50 -7.34
N GLU A 122 9.76 -2.90 -6.08
CA GLU A 122 10.70 -2.24 -5.16
C GLU A 122 12.12 -2.43 -5.72
N PRO A 123 12.98 -1.39 -5.72
CA PRO A 123 14.36 -1.59 -6.11
C PRO A 123 14.98 -2.63 -5.18
N ALA A 124 15.59 -3.66 -5.77
CA ALA A 124 16.26 -4.72 -5.03
C ALA A 124 17.22 -4.12 -4.00
N ALA A 125 17.13 -4.60 -2.75
CA ALA A 125 18.07 -4.23 -1.69
C ALA A 125 19.51 -4.38 -2.23
N THR A 126 20.26 -3.28 -2.20
CA THR A 126 21.65 -3.24 -2.64
C THR A 126 22.43 -4.30 -1.89
N ALA A 127 22.87 -5.35 -2.58
CA ALA A 127 23.72 -6.39 -2.01
C ALA A 127 24.97 -5.74 -1.41
N GLU A 128 25.15 -5.89 -0.11
CA GLU A 128 26.38 -5.54 0.59
C GLU A 128 27.54 -6.28 -0.09
N ARG A 129 28.52 -5.53 -0.62
CA ARG A 129 29.80 -6.09 -1.02
C ARG A 129 30.51 -6.55 0.24
N GLN A 130 30.62 -7.86 0.39
CA GLN A 130 31.56 -8.49 1.32
C GLN A 130 32.96 -7.97 1.02
N GLY A 131 33.57 -7.36 2.04
CA GLY A 131 35.02 -7.15 2.15
C GLY A 131 35.63 -8.24 3.03
#